data_AF-A0A6V8ERI8-F1
#
_entry.id   AF-A0A6V8ERI8-F1
#
_cell.length_a   1.000
_cell.length_b   1.000
_cell.length_c   1.000
_cell.angle_alpha   90.00
_cell.angle_beta   90.00
_cell.angle_gamma   90.00
#
_symmetry.space_group_name_H-M   'P 1'
#
loop_
_entity.id
_entity.type
_entity.pdbx_description
1 polymer ?
#
loop_
_entity_poly.entity_id
_entity_poly.type
_entity_poly.pdbx_seq_one_letter_code
_entity_poly.pdbx_strand_id
1 'polypeptide(L)'
;VDVTILLEEGILDSNSVGESQKGHANVLHNAGANVLWMVDPTGMSSPYTYIHSKIALRDDTGVWISSGNIKDSSLPPEGDSGNREWSLFIESPIIAAKFSDWMSWDENTDQRYTKPHGSWALPPNDWVLPSPSGTVSVDPSLTDSDASPGFRALPVICPDNCLAEVIDAINESEETLYISAQYLDVDWYWGFSDTNPLLDSIRSAAERGVSVRLLLNAFYADEETWGLVDLVNAEWNETDGLDATARLMSTSDSITKLHNKGMIVDGETVLVGSINWGSSAMLRNREHGILIMDSDFASIYTSSFENDWNRVDERTDSDGDTLPDLWESINGLNRHRASVAGTALSEQSLDPDEDGLDNRKEFLLGGDPMNEDTDGDCIKDGDEWEFAASVLRPESAAIISEDVDQDGIPDGEEFGCTVEANTQEEEEVEDNTIDPVPPEDDDDGFVNLRDDPLSAPGAKMLLGLTIIASVFLALAGASMLRKPKTKAKTMLIDDEGYRFGDDPEGAILAGTRFDGSVEDARERTTGRNDGKHGEIVLDGFGFEKMGRDEVQWRLDAGATIEDLRNEAEEGEP
;
A
#
# COMPACT_ATOMS: atom_id res chain seq x y z
N VAL A 1 -3.16 33.15 -26.78
CA VAL A 1 -2.56 32.10 -25.92
C VAL A 1 -2.91 30.81 -26.61
N ASP A 2 -1.90 30.12 -27.09
CA ASP A 2 -2.10 28.81 -27.71
C ASP A 2 -2.13 27.78 -26.58
N VAL A 3 -3.13 26.90 -26.59
CA VAL A 3 -3.36 25.92 -25.52
C VAL A 3 -3.43 24.54 -26.15
N THR A 4 -2.56 23.64 -25.70
CA THR A 4 -2.66 22.20 -25.97
C THR A 4 -2.99 21.48 -24.67
N ILE A 5 -3.87 20.50 -24.73
CA ILE A 5 -4.17 19.60 -23.61
C ILE A 5 -4.22 18.17 -24.12
N LEU A 6 -3.50 17.27 -23.46
CA LEU A 6 -3.53 15.83 -23.70
C LEU A 6 -4.20 15.16 -22.50
N LEU A 7 -5.27 14.43 -22.75
CA LEU A 7 -6.15 13.86 -21.74
C LEU A 7 -6.14 12.32 -21.78
N GLU A 8 -6.26 11.68 -20.63
CA GLU A 8 -6.46 10.23 -20.52
C GLU A 8 -7.92 9.84 -20.83
N GLU A 9 -8.14 8.74 -21.54
CA GLU A 9 -9.48 8.19 -21.82
C GLU A 9 -9.85 7.01 -20.91
N GLY A 10 -8.88 6.16 -20.56
CA GLY A 10 -9.09 4.80 -20.08
C GLY A 10 -9.24 4.59 -18.57
N ILE A 11 -9.12 5.62 -17.72
CA ILE A 11 -9.25 5.49 -16.26
C ILE A 11 -10.21 6.54 -15.71
N LEU A 12 -11.51 6.32 -15.86
CA LEU A 12 -12.51 7.22 -15.28
C LEU A 12 -13.45 6.41 -14.38
N ASP A 13 -13.42 6.76 -13.09
CA ASP A 13 -14.09 6.07 -11.97
C ASP A 13 -15.60 5.89 -12.17
N SER A 14 -16.19 6.64 -13.10
CA SER A 14 -17.60 6.51 -13.47
C SER A 14 -17.90 7.13 -14.84
N ASN A 15 -19.02 6.70 -15.42
CA ASN A 15 -19.53 7.28 -16.66
C ASN A 15 -19.75 8.81 -16.54
N SER A 16 -20.20 9.31 -15.38
CA SER A 16 -20.40 10.75 -15.18
C SER A 16 -19.09 11.55 -15.20
N VAL A 17 -18.00 11.00 -14.65
CA VAL A 17 -16.66 11.62 -14.70
C VAL A 17 -16.17 11.65 -16.16
N GLY A 18 -16.36 10.56 -16.91
CA GLY A 18 -16.05 10.50 -18.33
C GLY A 18 -16.78 11.55 -19.17
N GLU A 19 -18.09 11.66 -18.98
CA GLU A 19 -18.89 12.66 -19.67
C GLU A 19 -18.54 14.09 -19.26
N SER A 20 -18.18 14.31 -17.98
CA SER A 20 -17.70 15.61 -17.52
C SER A 20 -16.38 16.01 -18.17
N GLN A 21 -15.41 15.10 -18.27
CA GLN A 21 -14.12 15.37 -18.91
C GLN A 21 -14.28 15.66 -20.40
N LYS A 22 -15.11 14.89 -21.12
CA LYS A 22 -15.49 15.17 -22.52
C LYS A 22 -16.15 16.54 -22.66
N GLY A 23 -16.96 16.94 -21.69
CA GLY A 23 -17.61 18.25 -21.63
C GLY A 23 -16.60 19.40 -21.58
N HIS A 24 -15.68 19.35 -20.61
CA HIS A 24 -14.61 20.34 -20.47
C HIS A 24 -13.70 20.37 -21.70
N ALA A 25 -13.32 19.19 -22.22
CA ALA A 25 -12.55 19.05 -23.45
C ALA A 25 -13.25 19.70 -24.66
N ASN A 26 -14.56 19.48 -24.81
CA ASN A 26 -15.34 20.07 -25.90
C ASN A 26 -15.46 21.59 -25.76
N VAL A 27 -15.58 22.13 -24.54
CA VAL A 27 -15.56 23.59 -24.31
C VAL A 27 -14.21 24.18 -24.74
N LEU A 28 -13.10 23.58 -24.33
CA LEU A 28 -11.75 24.03 -24.71
C LEU A 28 -11.53 23.92 -26.22
N HIS A 29 -11.95 22.81 -26.83
CA HIS A 29 -11.87 22.61 -28.28
C HIS A 29 -12.65 23.69 -29.05
N ASN A 30 -13.88 23.98 -28.63
CA ASN A 30 -14.72 25.02 -29.25
C ASN A 30 -14.17 26.44 -29.04
N ALA A 31 -13.38 26.65 -27.97
CA ALA A 31 -12.65 27.89 -27.73
C ALA A 31 -11.36 28.02 -28.55
N GLY A 32 -10.95 26.96 -29.26
CA GLY A 32 -9.77 26.95 -30.15
C GLY A 32 -8.54 26.25 -29.59
N ALA A 33 -8.63 25.56 -28.44
CA ALA A 33 -7.53 24.76 -27.92
C ALA A 33 -7.29 23.49 -28.76
N ASN A 34 -6.04 23.06 -28.84
CA ASN A 34 -5.66 21.76 -29.38
C ASN A 34 -5.90 20.69 -28.31
N VAL A 35 -6.99 19.94 -28.43
CA VAL A 35 -7.38 18.91 -27.46
C VAL A 35 -7.08 17.55 -28.03
N LEU A 36 -6.24 16.80 -27.33
CA LEU A 36 -5.77 15.47 -27.68
C LEU A 36 -6.16 14.48 -26.58
N TRP A 37 -6.30 13.21 -26.97
CA TRP A 37 -6.62 12.11 -26.07
C TRP A 37 -5.61 11.00 -26.25
N MET A 38 -5.06 10.51 -25.15
CA MET A 38 -4.46 9.20 -25.14
C MET A 38 -5.58 8.16 -25.15
N VAL A 39 -5.56 7.26 -26.13
CA VAL A 39 -6.59 6.24 -26.37
C VAL A 39 -5.95 4.87 -26.47
N ASP A 40 -6.69 3.84 -26.06
CA ASP A 40 -6.26 2.46 -26.30
C ASP A 40 -6.33 2.15 -27.81
N PRO A 41 -5.19 1.88 -28.48
CA PRO A 41 -5.17 1.62 -29.91
C PRO A 41 -5.84 0.28 -30.24
N THR A 42 -6.80 0.29 -31.16
CA THR A 42 -7.43 -0.95 -31.64
C THR A 42 -6.42 -1.84 -32.38
N GLY A 43 -5.96 -2.92 -31.73
CA GLY A 43 -5.26 -4.05 -32.37
C GLY A 43 -3.74 -4.12 -32.26
N MET A 44 -3.04 -3.32 -31.44
CA MET A 44 -1.63 -3.52 -31.04
C MET A 44 -1.34 -2.92 -29.67
N SER A 45 -0.34 -3.43 -28.95
CA SER A 45 0.16 -2.92 -27.66
C SER A 45 0.58 -1.45 -27.77
N SER A 46 -0.12 -0.55 -27.06
CA SER A 46 0.34 0.82 -26.79
C SER A 46 1.64 0.77 -25.97
N PRO A 47 2.65 1.62 -26.25
CA PRO A 47 3.88 1.65 -25.45
C PRO A 47 3.61 2.07 -24.00
N TYR A 48 2.53 2.81 -23.78
CA TYR A 48 2.07 3.18 -22.45
C TYR A 48 0.62 2.73 -22.25
N THR A 49 0.30 2.29 -21.04
CA THR A 49 -1.06 1.91 -20.67
C THR A 49 -1.91 3.16 -20.45
N TYR A 50 -1.33 4.18 -19.80
CA TYR A 50 -2.02 5.43 -19.47
C TYR A 50 -1.07 6.64 -19.55
N ILE A 51 -1.60 7.82 -19.85
CA ILE A 51 -1.01 9.12 -19.51
C ILE A 51 -1.50 9.56 -18.15
N HIS A 52 -0.72 9.24 -17.13
CA HIS A 52 -1.04 9.55 -15.74
C HIS A 52 -0.23 10.75 -15.21
N SER A 53 0.41 11.47 -16.11
CA SER A 53 1.17 12.69 -15.83
C SER A 53 0.27 13.87 -15.40
N LYS A 54 0.72 14.63 -14.40
CA LYS A 54 0.07 15.89 -13.97
C LYS A 54 1.09 17.03 -14.06
N ILE A 55 1.22 17.55 -15.28
CA ILE A 55 2.21 18.57 -15.64
C ILE A 55 1.56 19.64 -16.53
N ALA A 56 1.99 20.89 -16.39
CA ALA A 56 1.64 21.97 -17.29
C ALA A 56 2.87 22.83 -17.60
N LEU A 57 2.97 23.30 -18.84
CA LEU A 57 4.00 24.24 -19.29
C LEU A 57 3.36 25.58 -19.64
N ARG A 58 4.02 26.68 -19.25
CA ARG A 58 3.63 28.04 -19.61
C ARG A 58 4.78 28.71 -20.35
N ASP A 59 4.49 29.09 -21.59
CA ASP A 59 5.46 29.67 -22.52
C ASP A 59 6.70 28.76 -22.63
N ASP A 60 7.90 29.32 -22.58
CA ASP A 60 9.18 28.61 -22.66
C ASP A 60 9.92 28.54 -21.32
N THR A 61 9.24 28.80 -20.20
CA THR A 61 9.88 29.03 -18.89
C THR A 61 9.17 28.37 -17.73
N GLY A 62 7.84 28.45 -17.67
CA GLY A 62 7.06 28.00 -16.52
C GLY A 62 6.75 26.51 -16.60
N VAL A 63 6.97 25.78 -15.51
CA VAL A 63 6.62 24.37 -15.35
C VAL A 63 5.83 24.22 -14.06
N TRP A 64 4.69 23.54 -14.11
CA TRP A 64 3.97 23.06 -12.94
C TRP A 64 3.95 21.54 -12.95
N ILE A 65 4.33 20.92 -11.83
CA ILE A 65 4.29 19.45 -11.65
C ILE A 65 3.56 19.17 -10.34
N SER A 66 2.73 18.11 -10.34
CA SER A 66 1.96 17.71 -9.18
C SER A 66 1.86 16.20 -9.03
N SER A 67 1.71 15.75 -7.79
CA SER A 67 1.25 14.41 -7.45
C SER A 67 -0.28 14.26 -7.59
N GLY A 68 -1.00 15.39 -7.59
CA GLY A 68 -2.45 15.52 -7.63
C GLY A 68 -3.02 15.79 -9.02
N ASN A 69 -4.30 15.46 -9.19
CA ASN A 69 -5.04 15.78 -10.42
C ASN A 69 -5.56 17.21 -10.38
N ILE A 70 -5.86 17.83 -11.52
CA ILE A 70 -6.59 19.11 -11.53
C ILE A 70 -8.08 18.83 -11.28
N LYS A 71 -8.46 18.68 -10.00
CA LYS A 71 -9.84 18.46 -9.53
C LYS A 71 -10.02 18.89 -8.08
N ASP A 72 -11.27 18.98 -7.63
CA ASP A 72 -11.63 19.46 -6.28
C ASP A 72 -10.93 18.68 -5.15
N SER A 73 -10.67 17.37 -5.30
CA SER A 73 -9.94 16.64 -4.25
C SER A 73 -8.50 17.13 -4.06
N SER A 74 -7.89 17.75 -5.07
CA SER A 74 -6.50 18.24 -5.04
C SER A 74 -6.45 19.76 -4.85
N LEU A 75 -7.50 20.46 -5.29
CA LEU A 75 -7.68 21.91 -5.18
C LEU A 75 -9.08 22.18 -4.60
N PRO A 76 -9.30 21.92 -3.29
CA PRO A 76 -10.63 21.93 -2.71
C PRO A 76 -11.29 23.32 -2.74
N PRO A 77 -12.62 23.38 -2.95
CA PRO A 77 -13.40 24.57 -2.68
C PRO A 77 -13.23 25.07 -1.23
N GLU A 78 -13.55 26.35 -1.01
CA GLU A 78 -13.51 26.91 0.34
C GLU A 78 -14.44 26.15 1.31
N GLY A 79 -13.86 25.61 2.39
CA GLY A 79 -14.57 24.86 3.43
C GLY A 79 -14.54 23.34 3.26
N ASP A 80 -14.02 22.82 2.15
CA ASP A 80 -13.92 21.38 1.89
C ASP A 80 -12.51 20.84 2.22
N SER A 81 -12.42 19.54 2.49
CA SER A 81 -11.16 18.83 2.72
C SER A 81 -10.52 18.36 1.40
N GLY A 82 -9.20 18.44 1.33
CA GLY A 82 -8.42 18.01 0.16
C GLY A 82 -7.56 16.78 0.43
N ASN A 83 -6.93 16.23 -0.60
CA ASN A 83 -5.89 15.21 -0.45
C ASN A 83 -4.60 15.87 0.04
N ARG A 84 -3.75 15.11 0.76
CA ARG A 84 -2.35 15.48 0.95
C ARG A 84 -1.55 15.12 -0.30
N GLU A 85 -1.04 16.14 -0.99
CA GLU A 85 -0.35 16.04 -2.28
C GLU A 85 0.76 17.09 -2.35
N TRP A 86 1.77 16.85 -3.19
CA TRP A 86 2.87 17.78 -3.42
C TRP A 86 2.81 18.34 -4.83
N SER A 87 3.05 19.65 -4.94
CA SER A 87 3.13 20.36 -6.21
C SER A 87 4.23 21.39 -6.14
N LEU A 88 4.74 21.80 -7.30
CA LEU A 88 5.70 22.90 -7.40
C LEU A 88 5.53 23.68 -8.71
N PHE A 89 6.01 24.91 -8.69
CA PHE A 89 6.20 25.73 -9.88
C PHE A 89 7.69 26.01 -10.07
N ILE A 90 8.16 25.90 -11.31
CA ILE A 90 9.54 26.18 -11.69
C ILE A 90 9.55 27.21 -12.80
N GLU A 91 10.38 28.24 -12.66
CA GLU A 91 10.69 29.18 -13.74
C GLU A 91 12.10 28.90 -14.25
N SER A 92 12.20 28.09 -15.31
CA SER A 92 13.48 27.70 -15.91
C SER A 92 13.34 27.31 -17.38
N PRO A 93 13.95 28.06 -18.31
CA PRO A 93 13.89 27.71 -19.73
C PRO A 93 14.48 26.35 -20.07
N ILE A 94 15.52 25.92 -19.34
CA ILE A 94 16.20 24.65 -19.60
C ILE A 94 15.31 23.47 -19.20
N ILE A 95 14.64 23.58 -18.05
CA ILE A 95 13.73 22.55 -17.55
C ILE A 95 12.45 22.52 -18.40
N ALA A 96 11.89 23.70 -18.71
CA ALA A 96 10.73 23.83 -19.57
C ALA A 96 10.98 23.24 -20.98
N ALA A 97 12.14 23.50 -21.58
CA ALA A 97 12.53 22.90 -22.86
C ALA A 97 12.58 21.36 -22.79
N LYS A 98 13.13 20.80 -21.71
CA LYS A 98 13.22 19.34 -21.54
C LYS A 98 11.84 18.68 -21.45
N PHE A 99 10.93 19.24 -20.66
CA PHE A 99 9.55 18.74 -20.58
C PHE A 99 8.78 19.01 -21.88
N SER A 100 9.02 20.13 -22.55
CA SER A 100 8.41 20.44 -23.84
C SER A 100 8.78 19.40 -24.91
N ASP A 101 10.03 18.94 -24.95
CA ASP A 101 10.46 17.87 -25.86
C ASP A 101 9.69 16.57 -25.62
N TRP A 102 9.50 16.19 -24.35
CA TRP A 102 8.77 14.98 -23.97
C TRP A 102 7.27 15.10 -24.24
N MET A 103 6.65 16.22 -23.89
CA MET A 103 5.23 16.47 -24.18
C MET A 103 4.97 16.52 -25.68
N SER A 104 5.86 17.12 -26.47
CA SER A 104 5.75 17.16 -27.94
C SER A 104 5.77 15.76 -28.57
N TRP A 105 6.46 14.80 -27.95
CA TRP A 105 6.43 13.40 -28.36
C TRP A 105 5.05 12.78 -28.13
N ASP A 106 4.48 13.01 -26.96
CA ASP A 106 3.17 12.47 -26.57
C ASP A 106 2.00 13.15 -27.33
N GLU A 107 2.17 14.42 -27.72
CA GLU A 107 1.23 15.19 -28.55
C GLU A 107 1.19 14.76 -30.02
N ASN A 108 2.18 13.98 -30.49
CA ASN A 108 2.29 13.62 -31.89
C ASN A 108 1.17 12.65 -32.33
N THR A 109 0.22 13.15 -33.13
CA THR A 109 -0.93 12.37 -33.61
C THR A 109 -0.60 11.32 -34.67
N ASP A 110 0.65 11.27 -35.15
CA ASP A 110 1.13 10.13 -35.96
C ASP A 110 1.34 8.88 -35.07
N GLN A 111 1.43 9.07 -33.73
CA GLN A 111 1.40 7.98 -32.77
C GLN A 111 -0.02 7.39 -32.69
N ARG A 112 -0.13 6.06 -32.67
CA ARG A 112 -1.44 5.39 -32.71
C ARG A 112 -2.25 5.50 -31.41
N TYR A 113 -1.59 5.86 -30.31
CA TYR A 113 -2.21 6.04 -28.99
C TYR A 113 -2.63 7.48 -28.73
N THR A 114 -2.33 8.45 -29.61
CA THR A 114 -2.76 9.85 -29.44
C THR A 114 -3.74 10.24 -30.54
N LYS A 115 -4.93 10.69 -30.15
CA LYS A 115 -6.03 11.02 -31.07
C LYS A 115 -6.59 12.42 -30.81
N PRO A 116 -6.78 13.24 -31.85
CA PRO A 116 -7.46 14.51 -31.71
C PRO A 116 -8.90 14.35 -31.22
N HIS A 117 -9.33 15.27 -30.36
CA HIS A 117 -10.73 15.39 -29.97
C HIS A 117 -11.62 15.62 -31.20
N GLY A 118 -12.82 15.08 -31.17
CA GLY A 118 -13.77 15.17 -32.28
C GLY A 118 -15.08 14.49 -31.97
N SER A 119 -15.85 14.15 -33.00
CA SER A 119 -17.22 13.61 -32.86
C SER A 119 -17.35 12.32 -32.03
N TRP A 120 -16.23 11.62 -31.80
CA TRP A 120 -16.17 10.39 -31.02
C TRP A 120 -16.05 10.64 -29.50
N ALA A 121 -15.63 11.83 -29.08
CA ALA A 121 -15.38 12.20 -27.68
C ALA A 121 -16.26 13.37 -27.23
N LEU A 122 -17.46 13.52 -27.81
CA LEU A 122 -18.39 14.57 -27.41
C LEU A 122 -19.11 14.22 -26.10
N PRO A 123 -19.43 15.21 -25.25
CA PRO A 123 -20.29 15.00 -24.09
C PRO A 123 -21.74 14.72 -24.49
N PRO A 124 -22.61 14.34 -23.54
CA PRO A 124 -24.05 14.23 -23.75
C PRO A 124 -24.64 15.59 -24.14
N ASN A 125 -25.72 15.57 -24.91
CA ASN A 125 -26.34 16.79 -25.46
C ASN A 125 -26.85 17.77 -24.39
N ASP A 126 -27.14 17.30 -23.19
CA ASP A 126 -27.63 18.05 -22.04
C ASP A 126 -26.54 18.48 -21.07
N TRP A 127 -25.27 18.14 -21.33
CA TRP A 127 -24.16 18.56 -20.48
C TRP A 127 -23.91 20.07 -20.60
N VAL A 128 -23.64 20.69 -19.46
CA VAL A 128 -23.32 22.12 -19.35
C VAL A 128 -22.07 22.31 -18.50
N LEU A 129 -21.26 23.31 -18.86
CA LEU A 129 -20.08 23.67 -18.09
C LEU A 129 -20.50 24.13 -16.68
N PRO A 130 -19.98 23.51 -15.61
CA PRO A 130 -20.24 23.96 -14.25
C PRO A 130 -19.76 25.40 -14.02
N SER A 131 -20.44 26.13 -13.14
CA SER A 131 -19.94 27.43 -12.68
C SER A 131 -18.67 27.25 -11.86
N PRO A 132 -17.67 28.15 -11.98
CA PRO A 132 -16.50 28.11 -11.12
C PRO A 132 -16.87 28.21 -9.64
N SER A 133 -16.31 27.33 -8.81
CA SER A 133 -16.29 27.46 -7.35
C SER A 133 -15.11 28.32 -6.92
N GLY A 134 -15.23 29.00 -5.77
CA GLY A 134 -14.06 29.61 -5.14
C GLY A 134 -13.18 28.52 -4.55
N THR A 135 -11.91 28.46 -4.93
CA THR A 135 -10.93 27.58 -4.30
C THR A 135 -10.32 28.27 -3.09
N VAL A 136 -9.85 27.51 -2.10
CA VAL A 136 -9.04 28.05 -1.01
C VAL A 136 -7.81 28.73 -1.61
N SER A 137 -7.79 30.07 -1.60
CA SER A 137 -6.54 30.81 -1.76
C SER A 137 -5.75 30.57 -0.49
N VAL A 138 -4.68 29.78 -0.57
CA VAL A 138 -3.67 29.80 0.48
C VAL A 138 -3.20 31.24 0.65
N ASP A 139 -3.00 31.65 1.91
CA ASP A 139 -2.57 32.99 2.26
C ASP A 139 -1.39 33.42 1.37
N PRO A 140 -1.50 34.51 0.59
CA PRO A 140 -0.40 35.00 -0.22
C PRO A 140 0.84 35.38 0.62
N SER A 141 0.78 35.40 1.95
CA SER A 141 1.96 35.51 2.81
C SER A 141 2.89 34.28 2.78
N LEU A 142 2.43 33.13 2.30
CA LEU A 142 3.25 31.94 2.02
C LEU A 142 3.98 32.02 0.66
N THR A 143 3.87 33.14 -0.06
CA THR A 143 4.55 33.37 -1.35
C THR A 143 5.98 33.89 -1.24
N ASP A 144 6.56 33.95 -0.03
CA ASP A 144 8.00 34.15 0.11
C ASP A 144 8.74 32.85 -0.27
N SER A 145 8.76 32.56 -1.57
CA SER A 145 9.85 31.75 -2.11
C SER A 145 11.09 32.63 -2.05
N ASP A 146 11.94 32.40 -1.05
CA ASP A 146 13.35 32.68 -1.20
C ASP A 146 13.79 31.92 -2.46
N ALA A 147 13.90 32.64 -3.57
CA ALA A 147 14.39 32.09 -4.82
C ALA A 147 15.82 31.62 -4.54
N SER A 148 16.02 30.32 -4.33
CA SER A 148 17.36 29.76 -4.23
C SER A 148 18.09 30.13 -5.52
N PRO A 149 19.23 30.86 -5.45
CA PRO A 149 19.94 31.31 -6.64
C PRO A 149 20.65 30.11 -7.29
N GLY A 150 19.89 29.39 -8.12
CA GLY A 150 20.33 28.22 -8.85
C GLY A 150 20.24 26.94 -8.02
N PHE A 151 19.42 26.01 -8.49
CA PHE A 151 19.28 24.67 -7.93
C PHE A 151 19.72 23.64 -8.99
N ARG A 152 20.15 22.45 -8.54
CA ARG A 152 20.33 21.30 -9.44
C ARG A 152 19.01 20.56 -9.51
N ALA A 153 18.60 20.21 -10.73
CA ALA A 153 17.39 19.45 -10.95
C ALA A 153 17.60 18.37 -11.99
N LEU A 154 16.88 17.26 -11.81
CA LEU A 154 16.87 16.13 -12.72
C LEU A 154 15.42 15.78 -13.09
N PRO A 155 14.96 16.18 -14.29
CA PRO A 155 13.68 15.75 -14.83
C PRO A 155 13.66 14.22 -15.01
N VAL A 156 12.56 13.59 -14.60
CA VAL A 156 12.33 12.15 -14.75
C VAL A 156 11.02 11.86 -15.47
N ILE A 157 11.01 10.79 -16.25
CA ILE A 157 9.86 10.35 -17.04
C ILE A 157 9.77 8.84 -17.08
N CYS A 158 8.58 8.31 -16.86
CA CYS A 158 8.32 6.87 -16.95
C CYS A 158 7.79 6.48 -18.33
N PRO A 159 8.11 5.26 -18.80
CA PRO A 159 9.01 4.27 -18.18
C PRO A 159 10.50 4.48 -18.53
N ASP A 160 10.86 5.61 -19.14
CA ASP A 160 12.14 5.77 -19.81
C ASP A 160 13.34 5.82 -18.85
N ASN A 161 13.37 6.79 -17.92
CA ASN A 161 14.47 6.93 -16.96
C ASN A 161 14.02 6.90 -15.49
N CYS A 162 12.74 7.07 -15.20
CA CYS A 162 12.28 7.31 -13.83
C CYS A 162 12.72 6.23 -12.82
N LEU A 163 12.61 4.94 -13.16
CA LEU A 163 12.95 3.87 -12.22
C LEU A 163 14.43 3.90 -11.85
N ALA A 164 15.32 4.06 -12.85
CA ALA A 164 16.75 4.11 -12.63
C ALA A 164 17.12 5.33 -11.78
N GLU A 165 16.63 6.52 -12.13
CA GLU A 165 16.98 7.76 -11.42
C GLU A 165 16.41 7.79 -9.99
N VAL A 166 15.24 7.21 -9.74
CA VAL A 166 14.67 7.09 -8.38
C VAL A 166 15.48 6.11 -7.54
N ILE A 167 15.83 4.94 -8.09
CA ILE A 167 16.70 3.96 -7.40
C ILE A 167 18.08 4.55 -7.13
N ASP A 168 18.66 5.27 -8.09
CA ASP A 168 19.97 5.90 -7.92
C ASP A 168 19.92 6.95 -6.79
N ALA A 169 18.88 7.78 -6.74
CA ALA A 169 18.69 8.72 -5.63
C ALA A 169 18.52 8.02 -4.26
N ILE A 170 17.81 6.89 -4.20
CA ILE A 170 17.71 6.07 -2.97
C ILE A 170 19.07 5.47 -2.59
N ASN A 171 19.84 5.00 -3.57
CA ASN A 171 21.17 4.41 -3.34
C ASN A 171 22.21 5.46 -2.91
N GLU A 172 22.02 6.71 -3.30
CA GLU A 172 22.86 7.85 -2.90
C GLU A 172 22.54 8.36 -1.48
N SER A 173 21.43 7.95 -0.86
CA SER A 173 21.08 8.37 0.52
C SER A 173 22.14 7.94 1.55
N GLU A 174 22.50 8.87 2.43
CA GLU A 174 23.51 8.69 3.49
C GLU A 174 22.95 8.78 4.92
N GLU A 175 21.92 9.60 5.16
CA GLU A 175 21.40 9.89 6.50
C GLU A 175 19.91 9.53 6.65
N THR A 176 19.06 10.01 5.74
CA THR A 176 17.60 9.86 5.86
C THR A 176 16.93 9.61 4.50
N LEU A 177 15.89 8.79 4.52
CA LEU A 177 15.04 8.53 3.35
C LEU A 177 13.58 8.55 3.78
N TYR A 178 12.87 9.62 3.40
CA TYR A 178 11.45 9.79 3.71
C TYR A 178 10.63 9.61 2.44
N ILE A 179 9.67 8.71 2.46
CA ILE A 179 8.81 8.39 1.33
C ILE A 179 7.36 8.65 1.74
N SER A 180 6.64 9.41 0.91
CA SER A 180 5.23 9.74 1.11
C SER A 180 4.46 9.32 -0.13
N ALA A 181 3.77 8.19 -0.03
CA ALA A 181 3.22 7.49 -1.18
C ALA A 181 1.75 7.11 -0.96
N GLN A 182 0.97 7.13 -2.03
CA GLN A 182 -0.38 6.60 -2.02
C GLN A 182 -0.38 5.08 -1.74
N TYR A 183 0.57 4.36 -2.30
CA TYR A 183 0.85 2.95 -2.05
C TYR A 183 2.28 2.67 -2.50
N LEU A 184 2.86 1.57 -2.01
CA LEU A 184 4.11 0.97 -2.48
C LEU A 184 3.83 -0.53 -2.66
N ASP A 185 3.90 -1.01 -3.90
CA ASP A 185 3.68 -2.43 -4.18
C ASP A 185 4.75 -3.25 -3.44
N VAL A 186 4.38 -4.33 -2.74
CA VAL A 186 5.38 -5.24 -2.17
C VAL A 186 5.94 -6.13 -3.29
N ASP A 187 5.04 -6.69 -4.09
CA ASP A 187 5.35 -7.57 -5.21
C ASP A 187 5.03 -6.89 -6.54
N TRP A 188 5.99 -6.94 -7.46
CA TRP A 188 5.78 -6.37 -8.80
C TRP A 188 5.13 -7.38 -9.74
N TYR A 189 3.88 -7.11 -10.12
CA TYR A 189 3.21 -7.87 -11.17
C TYR A 189 3.92 -7.74 -12.53
N TRP A 190 4.38 -6.52 -12.87
CA TRP A 190 5.14 -6.26 -14.08
C TRP A 190 6.60 -5.99 -13.72
N GLY A 191 7.55 -6.60 -14.42
CA GLY A 191 8.96 -6.40 -14.12
C GLY A 191 9.87 -7.45 -14.75
N PHE A 192 11.17 -7.26 -14.54
CA PHE A 192 12.23 -8.17 -14.98
C PHE A 192 12.89 -8.93 -13.83
N SER A 193 12.46 -8.67 -12.59
CA SER A 193 12.94 -9.30 -11.36
C SER A 193 11.81 -10.12 -10.72
N ASP A 194 12.20 -11.13 -9.93
CA ASP A 194 11.29 -11.86 -9.05
C ASP A 194 10.91 -11.05 -7.79
N THR A 195 11.49 -9.84 -7.63
CA THR A 195 11.32 -8.92 -6.49
C THR A 195 10.98 -7.51 -6.96
N ASN A 196 10.45 -6.67 -6.06
CA ASN A 196 10.32 -5.24 -6.31
C ASN A 196 11.69 -4.52 -6.12
N PRO A 197 12.32 -4.01 -7.20
CA PRO A 197 13.63 -3.35 -7.09
C PRO A 197 13.59 -2.01 -6.31
N LEU A 198 12.44 -1.33 -6.24
CA LEU A 198 12.28 -0.15 -5.37
C LEU A 198 12.34 -0.56 -3.91
N LEU A 199 11.54 -1.55 -3.50
CA LEU A 199 11.51 -2.04 -2.12
C LEU A 199 12.90 -2.58 -1.71
N ASP A 200 13.56 -3.32 -2.60
CA ASP A 200 14.93 -3.80 -2.40
C ASP A 200 15.92 -2.64 -2.18
N SER A 201 15.79 -1.54 -2.94
CA SER A 201 16.66 -0.37 -2.78
C SER A 201 16.41 0.38 -1.46
N ILE A 202 15.15 0.46 -1.02
CA ILE A 202 14.77 1.05 0.28
C ILE A 202 15.34 0.22 1.43
N ARG A 203 15.16 -1.11 1.39
CA ARG A 203 15.75 -2.03 2.37
C ARG A 203 17.27 -1.89 2.38
N SER A 204 17.89 -1.85 1.21
CA SER A 204 19.34 -1.65 1.07
C SER A 204 19.82 -0.34 1.67
N ALA A 205 19.01 0.73 1.65
CA ALA A 205 19.33 1.99 2.34
C ALA A 205 19.30 1.81 3.86
N ALA A 206 18.27 1.16 4.40
CA ALA A 206 18.18 0.85 5.82
C ALA A 206 19.36 -0.03 6.29
N GLU A 207 19.75 -1.04 5.51
CA GLU A 207 20.93 -1.89 5.79
C GLU A 207 22.26 -1.13 5.77
N ARG A 208 22.35 0.00 5.04
CA ARG A 208 23.49 0.92 5.09
C ARG A 208 23.48 1.83 6.32
N GLY A 209 22.40 1.83 7.10
CA GLY A 209 22.23 2.67 8.29
C GLY A 209 21.49 3.99 8.04
N VAL A 210 20.84 4.14 6.88
CA VAL A 210 19.96 5.29 6.58
C VAL A 210 18.66 5.16 7.38
N SER A 211 18.19 6.24 7.99
CA SER A 211 16.91 6.28 8.69
C SER A 211 15.76 6.36 7.67
N VAL A 212 15.00 5.27 7.54
CA VAL A 212 13.92 5.13 6.55
C VAL A 212 12.56 5.38 7.19
N ARG A 213 11.76 6.26 6.59
CA ARG A 213 10.37 6.52 7.00
C ARG A 213 9.41 6.41 5.81
N LEU A 214 8.44 5.51 5.89
CA LEU A 214 7.41 5.32 4.88
C LEU A 214 6.07 5.82 5.41
N LEU A 215 5.49 6.81 4.75
CA LEU A 215 4.15 7.30 5.05
C LEU A 215 3.20 6.87 3.92
N LEU A 216 2.23 6.03 4.25
CA LEU A 216 1.33 5.35 3.33
C LEU A 216 -0.12 5.80 3.51
N ASN A 217 -0.98 5.58 2.53
CA ASN A 217 -2.36 6.04 2.59
C ASN A 217 -3.26 5.08 3.40
N ALA A 218 -3.76 5.55 4.56
CA ALA A 218 -4.70 4.76 5.36
C ALA A 218 -6.09 4.59 4.69
N PHE A 219 -6.51 5.55 3.86
CA PHE A 219 -7.89 5.57 3.33
C PHE A 219 -8.19 4.39 2.40
N TYR A 220 -7.16 3.89 1.70
CA TYR A 220 -7.25 2.71 0.84
C TYR A 220 -6.37 1.57 1.36
N ALA A 221 -5.98 1.59 2.64
CA ALA A 221 -5.20 0.52 3.21
C ALA A 221 -5.98 -0.79 3.13
N ASP A 222 -5.26 -1.82 2.71
CA ASP A 222 -5.73 -3.18 2.51
C ASP A 222 -4.66 -4.16 3.01
N GLU A 223 -4.87 -5.46 2.77
CA GLU A 223 -3.97 -6.52 3.23
C GLU A 223 -2.52 -6.32 2.76
N GLU A 224 -2.31 -5.83 1.52
CA GLU A 224 -0.97 -5.55 1.02
C GLU A 224 -0.34 -4.36 1.74
N THR A 225 -1.12 -3.29 1.96
CA THR A 225 -0.65 -2.10 2.68
C THR A 225 -0.30 -2.41 4.14
N TRP A 226 -1.16 -3.15 4.85
CA TRP A 226 -0.91 -3.60 6.23
C TRP A 226 0.29 -4.56 6.29
N GLY A 227 0.40 -5.47 5.32
CA GLY A 227 1.54 -6.37 5.20
C GLY A 227 2.86 -5.63 5.01
N LEU A 228 2.88 -4.53 4.25
CA LEU A 228 4.05 -3.67 4.12
C LEU A 228 4.39 -2.95 5.44
N VAL A 229 3.38 -2.48 6.18
CA VAL A 229 3.61 -1.85 7.49
C VAL A 229 4.24 -2.84 8.47
N ASP A 230 3.69 -4.06 8.57
CA ASP A 230 4.23 -5.12 9.42
C ASP A 230 5.62 -5.58 8.97
N LEU A 231 5.86 -5.73 7.66
CA LEU A 231 7.18 -6.03 7.10
C LEU A 231 8.23 -5.01 7.56
N VAL A 232 7.91 -3.71 7.50
CA VAL A 232 8.88 -2.68 7.90
C VAL A 232 9.04 -2.61 9.42
N ASN A 233 7.95 -2.70 10.18
CA ASN A 233 7.99 -2.43 11.62
C ASN A 233 8.35 -3.67 12.45
N ALA A 234 7.83 -4.85 12.12
CA ALA A 234 8.10 -6.08 12.86
C ALA A 234 9.31 -6.85 12.32
N GLU A 235 9.48 -6.91 10.99
CA GLU A 235 10.64 -7.61 10.41
C GLU A 235 11.86 -6.69 10.34
N TRP A 236 11.81 -5.58 9.59
CA TRP A 236 13.01 -4.76 9.37
C TRP A 236 13.47 -4.05 10.64
N ASN A 237 12.56 -3.37 11.36
CA ASN A 237 12.95 -2.62 12.55
C ASN A 237 13.31 -3.53 13.71
N GLU A 238 12.37 -4.37 14.13
CA GLU A 238 12.52 -5.13 15.36
C GLU A 238 13.43 -6.36 15.18
N THR A 239 13.13 -7.20 14.20
CA THR A 239 13.84 -8.48 14.02
C THR A 239 15.24 -8.26 13.45
N ASP A 240 15.37 -7.44 12.40
CA ASP A 240 16.63 -7.18 11.72
C ASP A 240 17.43 -6.01 12.34
N GLY A 241 16.80 -5.18 13.19
CA GLY A 241 17.46 -4.08 13.88
C GLY A 241 17.74 -2.86 13.01
N LEU A 242 17.01 -2.68 11.90
CA LEU A 242 17.17 -1.57 10.96
C LEU A 242 16.43 -0.32 11.45
N ASP A 243 16.96 0.88 11.18
CA ASP A 243 16.23 2.13 11.46
C ASP A 243 15.21 2.42 10.34
N ALA A 244 14.13 1.63 10.31
CA ALA A 244 13.06 1.74 9.33
C ALA A 244 11.70 1.75 10.01
N THR A 245 10.79 2.66 9.62
CA THR A 245 9.42 2.67 10.13
C THR A 245 8.44 3.01 9.02
N ALA A 246 7.33 2.29 8.96
CA ALA A 246 6.18 2.60 8.11
C ALA A 246 4.98 3.04 8.96
N ARG A 247 4.20 3.99 8.46
CA ARG A 247 2.97 4.47 9.08
C ARG A 247 1.86 4.68 8.05
N LEU A 248 0.63 4.38 8.45
CA LEU A 248 -0.58 4.77 7.77
C LEU A 248 -0.95 6.21 8.14
N MET A 249 -1.10 7.07 7.13
CA MET A 249 -1.57 8.43 7.31
C MET A 249 -3.11 8.44 7.28
N SER A 250 -3.72 8.52 8.46
CA SER A 250 -5.18 8.57 8.60
C SER A 250 -5.77 9.90 8.09
N THR A 251 -7.09 9.96 8.00
CA THR A 251 -7.81 11.17 7.58
C THR A 251 -7.83 12.23 8.69
N SER A 252 -8.10 13.49 8.32
CA SER A 252 -8.33 14.59 9.25
C SER A 252 -9.39 15.54 8.71
N ASP A 253 -9.80 16.54 9.50
CA ASP A 253 -10.80 17.53 9.07
C ASP A 253 -10.37 18.34 7.84
N SER A 254 -9.06 18.44 7.59
CA SER A 254 -8.50 19.15 6.43
C SER A 254 -7.94 18.22 5.36
N ILE A 255 -7.76 16.93 5.67
CA ILE A 255 -7.09 15.95 4.80
C ILE A 255 -7.98 14.73 4.60
N THR A 256 -8.49 14.56 3.38
CA THR A 256 -9.33 13.43 2.98
C THR A 256 -8.53 12.13 2.90
N LYS A 257 -7.31 12.15 2.36
CA LYS A 257 -6.41 10.98 2.21
C LYS A 257 -5.00 11.41 1.81
N LEU A 258 -4.02 10.53 1.98
CA LEU A 258 -2.70 10.68 1.36
C LEU A 258 -2.77 10.30 -0.12
N HIS A 259 -2.41 11.23 -1.01
CA HIS A 259 -2.35 10.97 -2.45
C HIS A 259 -1.02 11.47 -3.04
N ASN A 260 0.04 11.42 -2.25
CA ASN A 260 1.36 11.84 -2.67
C ASN A 260 2.12 10.71 -3.40
N LYS A 261 3.20 11.11 -4.09
CA LYS A 261 4.13 10.25 -4.84
C LYS A 261 5.55 10.81 -4.68
N GLY A 262 5.91 11.14 -3.45
CA GLY A 262 7.07 11.96 -3.14
C GLY A 262 8.12 11.20 -2.33
N MET A 263 9.35 11.68 -2.43
CA MET A 263 10.49 11.21 -1.65
C MET A 263 11.37 12.39 -1.27
N ILE A 264 11.96 12.34 -0.09
CA ILE A 264 12.97 13.27 0.41
C ILE A 264 14.19 12.44 0.81
N VAL A 265 15.35 12.78 0.27
CA VAL A 265 16.64 12.15 0.58
C VAL A 265 17.51 13.16 1.29
N ASP A 266 18.01 12.78 2.48
CA ASP A 266 18.96 13.52 3.31
C ASP A 266 18.53 14.95 3.68
N GLY A 267 17.24 15.27 3.54
CA GLY A 267 16.75 16.64 3.68
C GLY A 267 17.30 17.60 2.61
N GLU A 268 17.84 17.07 1.51
CA GLU A 268 18.50 17.84 0.45
C GLU A 268 17.85 17.64 -0.93
N THR A 269 17.36 16.43 -1.22
CA THR A 269 16.77 16.11 -2.52
C THR A 269 15.31 15.76 -2.37
N VAL A 270 14.43 16.38 -3.18
CA VAL A 270 12.99 16.07 -3.20
C VAL A 270 12.56 15.60 -4.58
N LEU A 271 11.87 14.46 -4.63
CA LEU A 271 11.09 14.01 -5.77
C LEU A 271 9.66 14.56 -5.66
N VAL A 272 9.23 15.29 -6.68
CA VAL A 272 7.82 15.67 -6.88
C VAL A 272 7.39 15.21 -8.28
N GLY A 273 6.25 14.52 -8.37
CA GLY A 273 5.75 13.99 -9.64
C GLY A 273 4.50 13.17 -9.49
N SER A 274 4.06 12.59 -10.60
CA SER A 274 2.85 11.78 -10.69
C SER A 274 3.07 10.27 -10.45
N ILE A 275 4.32 9.86 -10.26
CA ILE A 275 4.79 8.48 -10.34
C ILE A 275 4.40 7.69 -9.09
N ASN A 276 3.34 6.88 -9.14
CA ASN A 276 3.04 5.95 -8.04
C ASN A 276 4.16 4.92 -7.86
N TRP A 277 4.31 4.37 -6.65
CA TRP A 277 5.41 3.47 -6.29
C TRP A 277 5.04 2.01 -6.55
N GLY A 278 4.56 1.74 -7.76
CA GLY A 278 4.18 0.41 -8.21
C GLY A 278 4.64 0.11 -9.63
N SER A 279 4.60 -1.18 -9.97
CA SER A 279 5.15 -1.72 -11.22
C SER A 279 4.53 -1.07 -12.46
N SER A 280 3.22 -0.83 -12.45
CA SER A 280 2.51 -0.22 -13.58
C SER A 280 2.95 1.23 -13.83
N ALA A 281 3.07 2.04 -12.78
CA ALA A 281 3.47 3.44 -12.91
C ALA A 281 4.91 3.57 -13.42
N MET A 282 5.81 2.74 -12.89
CA MET A 282 7.24 2.76 -13.24
C MET A 282 7.52 2.21 -14.63
N LEU A 283 6.78 1.19 -15.09
CA LEU A 283 7.14 0.42 -16.29
C LEU A 283 6.17 0.57 -17.46
N ARG A 284 4.96 1.06 -17.21
CA ARG A 284 3.87 1.02 -18.20
C ARG A 284 3.15 2.35 -18.39
N ASN A 285 3.19 3.25 -17.42
CA ASN A 285 2.50 4.53 -17.54
C ASN A 285 3.44 5.63 -18.01
N ARG A 286 2.86 6.62 -18.69
CA ARG A 286 3.51 7.90 -18.95
C ARG A 286 3.33 8.81 -17.73
N GLU A 287 4.39 8.90 -16.95
CA GLU A 287 4.45 9.69 -15.71
C GLU A 287 5.57 10.73 -15.82
N HIS A 288 5.40 11.89 -15.17
CA HIS A 288 6.41 12.92 -15.11
C HIS A 288 6.76 13.25 -13.66
N GLY A 289 8.03 13.51 -13.42
CA GLY A 289 8.51 14.00 -12.12
C GLY A 289 9.79 14.80 -12.26
N ILE A 290 10.27 15.30 -11.13
CA ILE A 290 11.53 16.02 -11.03
C ILE A 290 12.15 15.80 -9.66
N LEU A 291 13.45 15.53 -9.64
CA LEU A 291 14.28 15.56 -8.43
C LEU A 291 14.91 16.95 -8.34
N ILE A 292 14.64 17.69 -7.26
CA ILE A 292 15.26 18.98 -6.94
C ILE A 292 16.25 18.78 -5.81
N MET A 293 17.52 19.12 -6.05
CA MET A 293 18.61 19.00 -5.08
C MET A 293 18.94 20.39 -4.55
N ASP A 294 18.26 20.74 -3.46
CA ASP A 294 18.34 22.03 -2.78
C ASP A 294 17.76 21.87 -1.36
N SER A 295 18.58 22.05 -0.34
CA SER A 295 18.20 21.83 1.06
C SER A 295 17.13 22.80 1.56
N ASP A 296 17.17 24.05 1.11
CA ASP A 296 16.19 25.06 1.53
C ASP A 296 14.82 24.71 0.96
N PHE A 297 14.77 24.30 -0.31
CA PHE A 297 13.56 23.77 -0.94
C PHE A 297 13.08 22.48 -0.26
N ALA A 298 13.99 21.54 0.01
CA ALA A 298 13.67 20.27 0.66
C ALA A 298 13.10 20.45 2.07
N SER A 299 13.52 21.49 2.79
CA SER A 299 13.02 21.80 4.13
C SER A 299 11.51 22.08 4.18
N ILE A 300 10.92 22.61 3.10
CA ILE A 300 9.48 22.87 3.00
C ILE A 300 8.70 21.56 2.99
N TYR A 301 9.13 20.61 2.16
CA TYR A 301 8.52 19.28 2.05
C TYR A 301 8.80 18.44 3.29
N THR A 302 9.99 18.54 3.87
CA THR A 302 10.35 17.90 5.13
C THR A 302 9.44 18.39 6.26
N SER A 303 9.20 19.70 6.35
CA SER A 303 8.28 20.25 7.36
C SER A 303 6.85 19.74 7.17
N SER A 304 6.37 19.64 5.93
CA SER A 304 5.05 19.04 5.64
C SER A 304 5.01 17.56 6.04
N PHE A 305 6.04 16.79 5.67
CA PHE A 305 6.16 15.38 5.99
C PHE A 305 6.16 15.16 7.51
N GLU A 306 6.96 15.92 8.26
CA GLU A 306 7.04 15.81 9.71
C GLU A 306 5.73 16.18 10.42
N ASN A 307 4.96 17.13 9.89
CA ASN A 307 3.63 17.43 10.43
C ASN A 307 2.66 16.25 10.28
N ASP A 308 2.69 15.59 9.12
CA ASP A 308 1.85 14.42 8.88
C ASP A 308 2.36 13.19 9.66
N TRP A 309 3.69 13.01 9.73
CA TRP A 309 4.37 11.93 10.45
C TRP A 309 4.10 11.99 11.95
N ASN A 310 4.23 13.16 12.57
CA ASN A 310 4.11 13.32 14.02
C ASN A 310 2.66 13.53 14.50
N ARG A 311 1.66 13.40 13.63
CA ARG A 311 0.26 13.59 14.01
C ARG A 311 -0.16 12.53 15.04
N VAL A 312 -0.86 12.99 16.07
CA VAL A 312 -1.48 12.16 17.11
C VAL A 312 -2.80 12.83 17.48
N ASP A 313 -3.90 12.17 17.18
CA ASP A 313 -5.24 12.62 17.52
C ASP A 313 -6.17 11.39 17.65
N GLU A 314 -7.41 11.63 18.06
CA GLU A 314 -8.43 10.59 18.30
C GLU A 314 -8.78 9.73 17.08
N ARG A 315 -8.31 10.10 15.88
CA ARG A 315 -8.57 9.40 14.60
C ARG A 315 -7.31 8.85 13.94
N THR A 316 -6.13 9.14 14.50
CA THR A 316 -4.88 8.65 13.93
C THR A 316 -4.66 7.22 14.40
N ASP A 317 -4.48 6.32 13.46
CA ASP A 317 -4.16 4.90 13.62
C ASP A 317 -3.05 4.63 12.59
N SER A 318 -1.82 4.59 13.08
CA SER A 318 -0.59 4.59 12.29
C SER A 318 -0.14 3.20 11.86
N ASP A 319 -0.59 2.14 12.51
CA ASP A 319 -0.25 0.76 12.15
C ASP A 319 -1.43 -0.05 11.59
N GLY A 320 -2.64 0.51 11.68
CA GLY A 320 -3.85 -0.05 11.11
C GLY A 320 -4.47 -1.15 11.97
N ASP A 321 -4.14 -1.20 13.25
CA ASP A 321 -4.59 -2.26 14.15
C ASP A 321 -6.00 -2.01 14.75
N THR A 322 -6.59 -0.85 14.43
CA THR A 322 -7.89 -0.32 14.86
C THR A 322 -7.93 0.32 16.25
N LEU A 323 -6.78 0.48 16.91
CA LEU A 323 -6.62 1.31 18.10
C LEU A 323 -6.08 2.69 17.67
N PRO A 324 -6.65 3.80 18.16
CA PRO A 324 -6.07 5.11 17.89
C PRO A 324 -4.75 5.32 18.65
N ASP A 325 -3.76 5.89 17.97
CA ASP A 325 -2.43 6.23 18.49
C ASP A 325 -2.46 7.01 19.82
N LEU A 326 -3.46 7.88 19.99
CA LEU A 326 -3.63 8.66 21.22
C LEU A 326 -4.03 7.75 22.39
N TRP A 327 -4.94 6.81 22.16
CA TRP A 327 -5.40 5.87 23.18
C TRP A 327 -4.28 4.89 23.54
N GLU A 328 -3.58 4.36 22.55
CA GLU A 328 -2.41 3.49 22.76
C GLU A 328 -1.33 4.19 23.58
N SER A 329 -1.01 5.44 23.26
CA SER A 329 0.01 6.21 24.00
C SER A 329 -0.38 6.46 25.45
N ILE A 330 -1.67 6.54 25.78
CA ILE A 330 -2.15 6.71 27.16
C ILE A 330 -2.02 5.39 27.92
N ASN A 331 -2.31 4.27 27.26
CA ASN A 331 -2.32 2.92 27.85
C ASN A 331 -1.00 2.16 27.72
N GLY A 332 0.05 2.81 27.20
CA GLY A 332 1.40 2.23 27.09
C GLY A 332 1.57 1.20 25.99
N LEU A 333 0.69 1.20 24.98
CA LEU A 333 0.78 0.37 23.77
C LEU A 333 1.59 1.07 22.67
N ASN A 334 1.93 0.32 21.62
CA ASN A 334 2.79 0.79 20.54
C ASN A 334 2.03 1.15 19.26
N ARG A 335 1.78 2.44 19.11
CA ARG A 335 1.21 3.09 17.92
C ARG A 335 1.92 2.93 16.58
N HIS A 336 2.94 2.10 16.46
CA HIS A 336 3.67 1.84 15.22
C HIS A 336 3.62 0.36 14.84
N ARG A 337 3.02 -0.50 15.64
CA ARG A 337 3.08 -1.93 15.40
C ARG A 337 1.86 -2.63 16.00
N ALA A 338 1.06 -3.18 15.10
CA ALA A 338 -0.07 -4.02 15.44
C ALA A 338 0.35 -5.35 16.13
N SER A 339 1.53 -5.89 15.81
CA SER A 339 2.01 -7.18 16.32
C SER A 339 2.73 -7.04 17.66
N VAL A 340 2.69 -8.08 18.50
CA VAL A 340 3.41 -8.09 19.79
C VAL A 340 4.78 -8.71 19.60
N ALA A 341 5.82 -7.96 19.99
CA ALA A 341 7.23 -8.33 19.94
C ALA A 341 7.51 -9.81 20.22
N GLY A 342 8.06 -10.53 19.25
CA GLY A 342 8.46 -11.93 19.41
C GLY A 342 7.32 -12.94 19.56
N THR A 343 6.07 -12.55 19.26
CA THR A 343 4.90 -13.43 19.29
C THR A 343 4.10 -13.37 17.99
N ALA A 344 3.08 -14.23 17.86
CA ALA A 344 2.11 -14.17 16.76
C ALA A 344 0.80 -13.46 17.20
N LEU A 345 0.81 -12.82 18.37
CA LEU A 345 -0.33 -12.07 18.88
C LEU A 345 -0.26 -10.63 18.39
N SER A 346 -1.39 -9.95 18.43
CA SER A 346 -1.53 -8.56 18.06
C SER A 346 -1.97 -7.72 19.27
N GLU A 347 -1.53 -6.47 19.35
CA GLU A 347 -1.70 -5.61 20.55
C GLU A 347 -3.17 -5.41 20.89
N GLN A 348 -4.02 -5.19 19.89
CA GLN A 348 -5.48 -5.09 20.09
C GLN A 348 -6.17 -6.39 20.55
N SER A 349 -5.50 -7.55 20.48
CA SER A 349 -6.04 -8.84 20.94
C SER A 349 -5.51 -9.27 22.33
N LEU A 350 -4.71 -8.44 22.98
CA LEU A 350 -4.23 -8.69 24.34
C LEU A 350 -5.29 -8.29 25.37
N ASP A 351 -5.31 -9.02 26.47
CA ASP A 351 -6.13 -8.83 27.68
C ASP A 351 -5.14 -8.75 28.86
N PRO A 352 -4.59 -7.55 29.17
CA PRO A 352 -3.49 -7.39 30.12
C PRO A 352 -3.87 -7.58 31.60
N ASP A 353 -5.12 -7.31 31.98
CA ASP A 353 -5.64 -7.45 33.34
C ASP A 353 -6.43 -8.75 33.59
N GLU A 354 -6.59 -9.58 32.55
CA GLU A 354 -7.17 -10.92 32.60
C GLU A 354 -8.64 -10.94 33.04
N ASP A 355 -9.40 -9.93 32.64
CA ASP A 355 -10.81 -9.77 32.99
C ASP A 355 -11.78 -10.35 31.92
N GLY A 356 -11.25 -10.67 30.73
CA GLY A 356 -11.99 -11.24 29.60
C GLY A 356 -12.28 -10.26 28.45
N LEU A 357 -11.86 -8.99 28.56
CA LEU A 357 -11.90 -8.00 27.50
C LEU A 357 -10.52 -7.79 26.90
N ASP A 358 -10.47 -7.76 25.56
CA ASP A 358 -9.23 -7.42 24.87
C ASP A 358 -9.13 -5.89 24.72
N ASN A 359 -7.93 -5.37 24.52
CA ASN A 359 -7.64 -3.95 24.31
C ASN A 359 -8.59 -3.28 23.31
N ARG A 360 -9.01 -4.00 22.26
CA ARG A 360 -9.95 -3.48 21.28
C ARG A 360 -11.35 -3.31 21.85
N LYS A 361 -11.85 -4.27 22.63
CA LYS A 361 -13.14 -4.14 23.32
C LYS A 361 -13.09 -3.05 24.38
N GLU A 362 -12.02 -3.00 25.16
CA GLU A 362 -11.74 -1.94 26.13
C GLU A 362 -11.89 -0.55 25.51
N PHE A 363 -11.19 -0.32 24.39
CA PHE A 363 -11.31 0.91 23.63
C PHE A 363 -12.76 1.21 23.16
N LEU A 364 -13.46 0.19 22.65
CA LEU A 364 -14.82 0.36 22.12
C LEU A 364 -15.88 0.61 23.21
N LEU A 365 -15.65 0.07 24.41
CA LEU A 365 -16.54 0.17 25.56
C LEU A 365 -16.20 1.37 26.45
N GLY A 366 -14.98 1.91 26.34
CA GLY A 366 -14.50 3.04 27.14
C GLY A 366 -13.84 2.64 28.45
N GLY A 367 -13.46 1.36 28.60
CA GLY A 367 -12.76 0.81 29.75
C GLY A 367 -11.26 1.16 29.79
N ASP A 368 -10.60 0.75 30.87
CA ASP A 368 -9.16 0.83 31.08
C ASP A 368 -8.53 -0.56 30.92
N PRO A 369 -7.72 -0.81 29.87
CA PRO A 369 -7.14 -2.13 29.57
C PRO A 369 -6.11 -2.66 30.58
N MET A 370 -5.89 -1.92 31.66
CA MET A 370 -4.98 -2.26 32.74
C MET A 370 -5.71 -2.39 34.09
N ASN A 371 -7.03 -2.34 34.10
CA ASN A 371 -7.86 -2.36 35.29
C ASN A 371 -9.10 -3.25 35.08
N GLU A 372 -9.11 -4.41 35.74
CA GLU A 372 -10.17 -5.42 35.65
C GLU A 372 -11.58 -4.95 36.09
N ASP A 373 -11.73 -3.73 36.60
CA ASP A 373 -12.94 -3.10 37.15
C ASP A 373 -12.80 -1.57 37.01
N THR A 374 -13.15 -1.05 35.83
CA THR A 374 -12.89 0.34 35.41
C THR A 374 -13.61 1.36 36.29
N ASP A 375 -14.85 1.08 36.66
CA ASP A 375 -15.69 2.01 37.42
C ASP A 375 -15.60 1.79 38.95
N GLY A 376 -15.05 0.65 39.39
CA GLY A 376 -14.80 0.34 40.79
C GLY A 376 -16.03 -0.15 41.54
N ASP A 377 -17.05 -0.63 40.85
CA ASP A 377 -18.29 -1.14 41.44
C ASP A 377 -18.17 -2.58 41.97
N CYS A 378 -17.00 -3.20 41.77
CA CYS A 378 -16.64 -4.57 42.12
C CYS A 378 -17.17 -5.66 41.17
N ILE A 379 -17.70 -5.32 40.00
CA ILE A 379 -17.96 -6.22 38.88
C ILE A 379 -16.81 -6.08 37.89
N LYS A 380 -16.32 -7.18 37.33
CA LYS A 380 -15.27 -7.10 36.30
C LYS A 380 -15.85 -6.57 35.00
N ASP A 381 -15.13 -5.74 34.26
CA ASP A 381 -15.62 -5.17 32.99
C ASP A 381 -16.09 -6.28 32.03
N GLY A 382 -15.33 -7.39 31.94
CA GLY A 382 -15.69 -8.58 31.17
C GLY A 382 -16.97 -9.33 31.59
N ASP A 383 -17.47 -9.11 32.82
CA ASP A 383 -18.69 -9.71 33.36
C ASP A 383 -19.92 -8.76 33.32
N GLU A 384 -19.72 -7.46 33.10
CA GLU A 384 -20.78 -6.45 33.20
C GLU A 384 -21.84 -6.50 32.09
N TRP A 385 -21.53 -7.13 30.96
CA TRP A 385 -22.49 -7.27 29.86
C TRP A 385 -23.81 -7.93 30.29
N GLU A 386 -23.78 -8.85 31.27
CA GLU A 386 -24.98 -9.52 31.77
C GLU A 386 -25.86 -8.55 32.56
N PHE A 387 -25.23 -7.68 33.36
CA PHE A 387 -25.93 -6.66 34.12
C PHE A 387 -26.53 -5.60 33.19
N ALA A 388 -25.75 -5.03 32.28
CA ALA A 388 -26.23 -4.06 31.29
C ALA A 388 -27.45 -4.57 30.51
N ALA A 389 -27.44 -5.84 30.12
CA ALA A 389 -28.56 -6.50 29.45
C ALA A 389 -29.81 -6.61 30.34
N SER A 390 -29.64 -6.84 31.64
CA SER A 390 -30.73 -6.97 32.61
C SER A 390 -31.52 -5.67 32.81
N VAL A 391 -30.82 -4.53 32.75
CA VAL A 391 -31.39 -3.17 32.91
C VAL A 391 -31.62 -2.45 31.57
N LEU A 392 -31.44 -3.16 30.44
CA LEU A 392 -31.64 -2.66 29.08
C LEU A 392 -30.79 -1.42 28.74
N ARG A 393 -29.55 -1.41 29.22
CA ARG A 393 -28.53 -0.38 28.95
C ARG A 393 -27.44 -0.93 28.02
N PRO A 394 -26.71 -0.06 27.30
CA PRO A 394 -25.56 -0.51 26.53
C PRO A 394 -24.46 -0.99 27.49
N GLU A 395 -23.72 -2.02 27.08
CA GLU A 395 -22.59 -2.59 27.81
C GLU A 395 -21.57 -1.51 28.19
N SER A 396 -21.21 -0.63 27.25
CA SER A 396 -20.31 0.51 27.48
C SER A 396 -20.74 1.49 28.58
N ALA A 397 -21.99 1.43 29.06
CA ALA A 397 -22.42 2.27 30.15
C ALA A 397 -22.19 1.61 31.51
N ALA A 398 -22.16 0.28 31.60
CA ALA A 398 -21.85 -0.43 32.83
C ALA A 398 -20.36 -0.20 33.17
N ILE A 399 -19.47 -0.51 32.21
CA ILE A 399 -18.00 -0.31 32.20
C ILE A 399 -17.48 1.01 32.78
N ILE A 400 -18.28 2.08 32.75
CA ILE A 400 -17.84 3.42 33.13
C ILE A 400 -18.72 4.07 34.20
N SER A 401 -19.65 3.34 34.82
CA SER A 401 -20.64 3.95 35.72
C SER A 401 -21.16 2.98 36.78
N GLU A 402 -20.77 3.22 38.04
CA GLU A 402 -21.15 2.45 39.23
C GLU A 402 -22.67 2.27 39.49
N ASP A 403 -23.54 2.95 38.74
CA ASP A 403 -25.02 2.94 38.83
C ASP A 403 -25.60 3.23 37.43
N VAL A 404 -25.59 2.22 36.55
CA VAL A 404 -25.92 2.37 35.12
C VAL A 404 -27.41 2.71 34.90
N ASP A 405 -28.29 2.25 35.80
CA ASP A 405 -29.73 2.37 35.67
C ASP A 405 -30.29 3.64 36.35
N GLN A 406 -29.48 4.22 37.24
CA GLN A 406 -29.70 5.46 37.99
C GLN A 406 -30.85 5.38 38.99
N ASP A 407 -31.07 4.20 39.58
CA ASP A 407 -32.06 4.00 40.63
C ASP A 407 -31.54 4.38 42.03
N GLY A 408 -30.23 4.61 42.15
CA GLY A 408 -29.55 5.03 43.36
C GLY A 408 -29.00 3.89 44.23
N ILE A 409 -28.98 2.67 43.71
CA ILE A 409 -28.27 1.51 44.26
C ILE A 409 -27.09 1.20 43.31
N PRO A 410 -25.85 1.11 43.81
CA PRO A 410 -24.74 0.73 42.95
C PRO A 410 -24.90 -0.68 42.36
N ASP A 411 -24.46 -0.86 41.13
CA ASP A 411 -24.65 -2.07 40.33
C ASP A 411 -24.06 -3.30 41.04
N GLY A 412 -22.84 -3.18 41.58
CA GLY A 412 -22.21 -4.19 42.43
C GLY A 412 -22.99 -4.57 43.71
N GLU A 413 -23.78 -3.66 44.29
CA GLU A 413 -24.67 -4.00 45.42
C GLU A 413 -25.87 -4.85 44.97
N GLU A 414 -26.41 -4.57 43.78
CA GLU A 414 -27.52 -5.33 43.20
C GLU A 414 -27.11 -6.73 42.75
N PHE A 415 -25.90 -6.85 42.20
CA PHE A 415 -25.34 -8.11 41.69
C PHE A 415 -24.68 -8.96 42.78
N GLY A 416 -24.50 -8.39 43.98
CA GLY A 416 -24.09 -9.12 45.18
C GLY A 416 -22.58 -9.29 45.31
N CYS A 417 -21.80 -8.30 44.85
CA CYS A 417 -20.38 -8.28 45.14
C CYS A 417 -20.18 -8.02 46.64
N THR A 418 -19.86 -9.09 47.38
CA THR A 418 -19.51 -8.95 48.79
C THR A 418 -18.12 -8.36 48.86
N VAL A 419 -18.04 -7.04 49.01
CA VAL A 419 -16.84 -6.40 49.53
C VAL A 419 -16.55 -7.09 50.86
N GLU A 420 -15.53 -7.95 50.94
CA GLU A 420 -15.04 -8.44 52.22
C GLU A 420 -14.48 -7.23 52.97
N ALA A 421 -15.37 -6.51 53.64
CA ALA A 421 -15.01 -5.48 54.59
C ALA A 421 -14.18 -6.18 55.66
N ASN A 422 -12.87 -5.95 55.61
CA ASN A 422 -11.93 -6.36 56.63
C ASN A 422 -12.19 -5.52 57.90
N THR A 423 -13.35 -5.72 58.51
CA THR A 423 -13.64 -5.22 59.85
C THR A 423 -12.91 -6.12 60.81
N GLN A 424 -11.75 -5.64 61.27
CA GLN A 424 -11.14 -6.12 62.50
C GLN A 424 -12.14 -5.92 63.64
N GLU A 425 -12.96 -6.93 63.91
CA GLU A 425 -13.62 -7.07 65.20
C GLU A 425 -12.57 -7.49 66.23
N GLU A 426 -12.43 -6.66 67.25
CA GLU A 426 -11.63 -6.90 68.44
C GLU A 426 -12.15 -8.15 69.17
N GLU A 427 -11.43 -9.28 69.07
CA GLU A 427 -11.53 -10.36 70.05
C GLU A 427 -10.20 -10.52 70.82
N GLU A 428 -10.23 -10.06 72.07
CA GLU A 428 -9.28 -10.45 73.12
C GLU A 428 -9.44 -11.94 73.45
N VAL A 429 -8.47 -12.82 73.16
CA VAL A 429 -8.11 -13.95 74.05
C VAL A 429 -6.64 -14.37 73.90
N GLU A 430 -5.95 -14.30 75.05
CA GLU A 430 -4.75 -14.96 75.57
C GLU A 430 -3.86 -15.90 74.70
N ASP A 431 -2.59 -15.47 74.65
CA ASP A 431 -1.32 -16.21 74.73
C ASP A 431 -1.37 -17.74 74.95
N ASN A 432 -0.82 -18.50 74.00
CA ASN A 432 0.09 -19.60 74.30
C ASN A 432 1.08 -19.88 73.14
N THR A 433 2.36 -19.80 73.50
CA THR A 433 3.58 -20.11 72.75
C THR A 433 3.65 -21.53 72.14
N ILE A 434 4.34 -21.68 71.00
CA ILE A 434 5.53 -22.56 70.78
C ILE A 434 6.09 -22.44 69.32
N ASP A 435 7.33 -21.96 69.25
CA ASP A 435 8.50 -22.18 68.35
C ASP A 435 8.48 -22.27 66.79
N PRO A 436 9.61 -21.89 66.14
CA PRO A 436 9.67 -21.43 64.75
C PRO A 436 10.31 -22.42 63.75
N VAL A 437 9.95 -22.28 62.46
CA VAL A 437 10.59 -22.95 61.30
C VAL A 437 10.72 -21.89 60.16
N PRO A 438 11.81 -21.90 59.37
CA PRO A 438 12.50 -20.71 58.82
C PRO A 438 11.92 -20.20 57.47
N PRO A 439 12.39 -19.03 56.95
CA PRO A 439 11.90 -18.48 55.69
C PRO A 439 12.51 -19.23 54.51
N GLU A 440 11.71 -19.49 53.48
CA GLU A 440 12.20 -19.75 52.13
C GLU A 440 12.06 -18.47 51.32
N ASP A 441 13.10 -18.24 50.54
CA ASP A 441 13.47 -17.01 49.87
C ASP A 441 12.55 -16.66 48.70
N ASP A 442 12.52 -15.35 48.42
CA ASP A 442 12.09 -14.77 47.16
C ASP A 442 12.81 -15.47 45.99
N ASP A 443 12.06 -15.97 45.01
CA ASP A 443 12.58 -16.30 43.68
C ASP A 443 11.57 -15.84 42.62
N ASP A 444 12.15 -15.53 41.47
CA ASP A 444 11.78 -14.42 40.64
C ASP A 444 10.82 -14.89 39.55
N GLY A 445 9.94 -13.99 39.10
CA GLY A 445 8.98 -14.28 38.05
C GLY A 445 9.64 -14.81 36.78
N PHE A 446 9.16 -15.96 36.31
CA PHE A 446 9.04 -16.32 34.90
C PHE A 446 7.91 -17.35 34.75
N VAL A 447 6.90 -16.99 33.95
CA VAL A 447 5.92 -17.83 33.23
C VAL A 447 5.51 -19.13 33.94
N ASN A 448 4.30 -19.15 34.51
CA ASN A 448 3.63 -20.39 34.90
C ASN A 448 3.18 -21.17 33.65
N LEU A 449 4.07 -22.03 33.13
CA LEU A 449 3.71 -23.04 32.13
C LEU A 449 2.79 -24.09 32.77
N ARG A 450 1.61 -24.30 32.18
CA ARG A 450 0.71 -25.43 32.52
C ARG A 450 1.46 -26.76 32.44
N ASP A 451 1.42 -27.53 33.52
CA ASP A 451 2.20 -28.78 33.72
C ASP A 451 1.89 -29.97 32.80
N ASP A 452 0.98 -29.87 31.83
CA ASP A 452 0.90 -30.84 30.72
C ASP A 452 0.07 -30.27 29.55
N PRO A 453 0.70 -29.74 28.48
CA PRO A 453 0.01 -29.18 27.33
C PRO A 453 -0.80 -30.20 26.52
N LEU A 454 -0.66 -31.51 26.79
CA LEU A 454 -1.39 -32.58 26.10
C LEU A 454 -2.63 -33.09 26.86
N SER A 455 -2.94 -32.49 28.02
CA SER A 455 -4.09 -32.86 28.86
C SER A 455 -5.42 -32.30 28.36
N ALA A 456 -5.41 -31.27 27.50
CA ALA A 456 -6.63 -30.67 26.95
C ALA A 456 -7.31 -31.60 25.92
N PRO A 457 -8.65 -31.73 25.94
CA PRO A 457 -9.38 -32.47 24.91
C PRO A 457 -9.07 -31.90 23.52
N GLY A 458 -8.47 -32.72 22.64
CA GLY A 458 -8.11 -32.30 21.28
C GLY A 458 -6.64 -31.86 21.10
N ALA A 459 -5.87 -31.61 22.17
CA ALA A 459 -4.46 -31.23 22.06
C ALA A 459 -3.60 -32.31 21.37
N LYS A 460 -3.91 -33.60 21.61
CA LYS A 460 -3.29 -34.73 20.91
C LYS A 460 -3.65 -34.80 19.43
N MET A 461 -4.84 -34.30 19.05
CA MET A 461 -5.27 -34.22 17.65
C MET A 461 -4.56 -33.07 16.93
N LEU A 462 -4.44 -31.91 17.59
CA LEU A 462 -3.68 -30.76 17.11
C LEU A 462 -2.18 -31.06 16.99
N LEU A 463 -1.59 -31.77 17.96
CA LEU A 463 -0.22 -32.26 17.87
C LEU A 463 -0.05 -33.25 16.70
N GLY A 464 -1.03 -34.12 16.49
CA GLY A 464 -1.05 -35.01 15.32
C GLY A 464 -1.07 -34.26 14.00
N LEU A 465 -1.88 -33.20 13.88
CA LEU A 465 -1.98 -32.37 12.68
C LEU A 465 -0.72 -31.53 12.44
N THR A 466 -0.12 -30.97 13.49
CA THR A 466 1.14 -30.21 13.37
C THR A 466 2.32 -31.09 12.97
N ILE A 467 2.39 -32.33 13.46
CA ILE A 467 3.40 -33.30 13.00
C ILE A 467 3.19 -33.64 11.52
N ILE A 468 1.93 -33.82 11.08
CA ILE A 468 1.63 -34.08 9.66
C ILE A 468 2.00 -32.86 8.80
N ALA A 469 1.65 -31.65 9.23
CA ALA A 469 1.97 -30.41 8.53
C ALA A 469 3.49 -30.18 8.42
N SER A 470 4.25 -30.45 9.49
CA SER A 470 5.72 -30.33 9.46
C SER A 470 6.39 -31.39 8.58
N VAL A 471 5.81 -32.59 8.43
CA VAL A 471 6.26 -33.57 7.42
C VAL A 471 5.99 -33.06 6.00
N PHE A 472 4.83 -32.45 5.73
CA PHE A 472 4.55 -31.83 4.43
C PHE A 472 5.46 -30.64 4.14
N LEU A 473 5.75 -29.81 5.15
CA LEU A 473 6.67 -28.68 5.04
C LEU A 473 8.10 -29.17 4.75
N ALA A 474 8.56 -30.23 5.41
CA ALA A 474 9.86 -30.83 5.14
C ALA A 474 9.94 -31.44 3.72
N LEU A 475 8.86 -32.05 3.23
CA LEU A 475 8.78 -32.56 1.85
C LEU A 475 8.76 -31.41 0.83
N ALA A 476 8.09 -30.30 1.13
CA ALA A 476 8.11 -29.08 0.30
C ALA A 476 9.49 -28.43 0.27
N GLY A 477 10.16 -28.30 1.42
CA GLY A 477 11.54 -27.81 1.50
C GLY A 477 12.54 -28.72 0.78
N ALA A 478 12.36 -30.04 0.85
CA ALA A 478 13.17 -30.99 0.09
C ALA A 478 12.92 -30.90 -1.44
N SER A 479 11.72 -30.51 -1.86
CA SER A 479 11.40 -30.19 -3.26
C SER A 479 12.13 -28.93 -3.74
N MET A 480 12.21 -27.90 -2.91
CA MET A 480 12.92 -26.64 -3.21
C MET A 480 14.45 -26.81 -3.36
N LEU A 481 15.05 -27.80 -2.69
CA LEU A 481 16.49 -28.12 -2.84
C LEU A 481 16.82 -28.79 -4.20
N ARG A 482 15.83 -29.23 -4.98
CA ARG A 482 16.05 -29.65 -6.37
C ARG A 482 15.96 -28.43 -7.29
N LYS A 483 17.07 -27.70 -7.42
CA LYS A 483 17.17 -26.62 -8.42
C LYS A 483 16.88 -27.15 -9.83
N PRO A 484 15.91 -26.59 -10.57
CA PRO A 484 15.72 -26.92 -11.98
C PRO A 484 16.94 -26.46 -12.78
N LYS A 485 17.27 -27.18 -13.86
CA LYS A 485 18.38 -26.79 -14.75
C LYS A 485 18.08 -25.41 -15.34
N THR A 486 19.04 -24.50 -15.27
CA THR A 486 18.91 -23.10 -15.71
C THR A 486 19.42 -22.85 -17.13
N LYS A 487 19.78 -23.91 -17.87
CA LYS A 487 20.38 -23.79 -19.21
C LYS A 487 19.78 -24.79 -20.20
N ALA A 488 19.38 -24.30 -21.38
CA ALA A 488 19.02 -25.12 -22.53
C ALA A 488 20.28 -25.62 -23.26
N LYS A 489 20.24 -26.83 -23.83
CA LYS A 489 21.40 -27.44 -24.52
C LYS A 489 21.42 -27.21 -26.03
N THR A 490 20.34 -26.70 -26.61
CA THR A 490 20.10 -26.63 -28.05
C THR A 490 19.35 -25.35 -28.41
N MET A 491 19.78 -24.72 -29.50
CA MET A 491 19.21 -23.47 -30.00
C MET A 491 17.90 -23.72 -30.75
N LEU A 492 16.90 -22.88 -30.51
CA LEU A 492 15.62 -22.88 -31.22
C LEU A 492 15.82 -22.43 -32.67
N ILE A 493 15.30 -23.21 -33.61
CA ILE A 493 15.32 -22.93 -35.04
C ILE A 493 13.88 -22.92 -35.54
N ASP A 494 13.47 -21.89 -36.26
CA ASP A 494 12.14 -21.88 -36.88
C ASP A 494 12.06 -22.86 -38.07
N ASP A 495 10.85 -23.02 -38.61
CA ASP A 495 10.58 -23.89 -39.76
C ASP A 495 11.12 -23.35 -41.11
N GLU A 496 11.63 -22.12 -41.14
CA GLU A 496 12.37 -21.53 -42.29
C GLU A 496 13.90 -21.57 -42.11
N GLY A 497 14.40 -22.04 -40.96
CA GLY A 497 15.82 -22.22 -40.67
C GLY A 497 16.51 -21.03 -39.97
N TYR A 498 15.77 -20.02 -39.51
CA TYR A 498 16.28 -18.86 -38.77
C TYR A 498 16.73 -19.23 -37.35
N ARG A 499 17.80 -18.59 -36.87
CA ARG A 499 18.47 -18.89 -35.58
C ARG A 499 18.53 -17.62 -34.73
N PHE A 500 18.11 -17.72 -33.47
CA PHE A 500 18.10 -16.60 -32.54
C PHE A 500 19.48 -16.39 -31.89
N GLY A 501 20.23 -15.40 -32.38
CA GLY A 501 21.54 -15.01 -31.88
C GLY A 501 22.72 -15.84 -32.40
N ASP A 502 23.94 -15.33 -32.21
CA ASP A 502 25.20 -15.98 -32.65
C ASP A 502 25.81 -16.89 -31.56
N ASP A 503 25.28 -16.85 -30.33
CA ASP A 503 25.76 -17.64 -29.19
C ASP A 503 24.89 -18.90 -29.00
N PRO A 504 25.45 -20.12 -29.03
CA PRO A 504 24.69 -21.36 -28.87
C PRO A 504 23.93 -21.52 -27.53
N GLU A 505 24.12 -20.63 -26.54
CA GLU A 505 23.46 -20.69 -25.22
C GLU A 505 22.38 -19.60 -24.97
N GLY A 506 21.88 -18.88 -25.98
CA GLY A 506 21.22 -17.58 -25.77
C GLY A 506 19.68 -17.44 -25.77
N ALA A 507 18.87 -18.47 -25.99
CA ALA A 507 17.40 -18.32 -25.98
C ALA A 507 16.77 -19.09 -24.82
N ILE A 508 16.62 -18.46 -23.66
CA ILE A 508 15.93 -19.02 -22.50
C ILE A 508 14.54 -18.41 -22.42
N LEU A 509 13.50 -19.24 -22.52
CA LEU A 509 12.19 -18.92 -21.95
C LEU A 509 12.19 -19.39 -20.49
N ALA A 510 11.82 -18.49 -19.58
CA ALA A 510 11.60 -18.81 -18.17
C ALA A 510 10.20 -19.43 -17.96
N GLY A 511 10.12 -20.45 -17.09
CA GLY A 511 8.90 -21.14 -16.65
C GLY A 511 8.42 -22.27 -17.58
N THR A 512 7.81 -23.37 -17.14
CA THR A 512 7.29 -23.84 -15.86
C THR A 512 7.18 -25.38 -15.96
N ARG A 513 7.62 -26.15 -14.96
CA ARG A 513 7.41 -27.62 -14.94
C ARG A 513 6.59 -27.98 -13.71
N PHE A 514 5.33 -28.36 -13.93
CA PHE A 514 4.42 -28.80 -12.85
C PHE A 514 4.27 -30.32 -12.75
N ASP A 515 4.80 -31.09 -13.72
CA ASP A 515 4.80 -32.56 -13.70
C ASP A 515 6.10 -33.15 -14.27
N GLY A 516 6.58 -34.25 -13.68
CA GLY A 516 7.73 -35.04 -14.11
C GLY A 516 7.49 -35.90 -15.36
N SER A 517 6.24 -36.14 -15.75
CA SER A 517 5.90 -37.03 -16.88
C SER A 517 5.81 -36.35 -18.26
N VAL A 518 5.78 -35.01 -18.30
CA VAL A 518 5.62 -34.21 -19.53
C VAL A 518 6.96 -33.62 -19.99
N GLU A 519 7.13 -33.50 -21.30
CA GLU A 519 8.32 -32.95 -21.97
C GLU A 519 8.48 -31.45 -21.63
N ASP A 520 9.69 -31.03 -21.26
CA ASP A 520 9.98 -29.67 -20.81
C ASP A 520 9.89 -28.70 -22.00
N ALA A 521 9.26 -27.53 -21.85
CA ALA A 521 9.19 -26.53 -22.92
C ALA A 521 10.60 -26.12 -23.42
N ARG A 522 11.63 -26.26 -22.58
CA ARG A 522 13.04 -26.02 -22.90
C ARG A 522 13.71 -27.16 -23.69
N GLU A 523 13.02 -28.27 -23.91
CA GLU A 523 13.45 -29.38 -24.78
C GLU A 523 12.90 -29.24 -26.22
N ARG A 524 12.00 -28.26 -26.48
CA ARG A 524 11.51 -27.97 -27.84
C ARG A 524 12.56 -27.23 -28.66
N THR A 525 12.93 -27.80 -29.81
CA THR A 525 13.95 -27.24 -30.71
C THR A 525 13.41 -26.56 -31.96
N THR A 526 12.08 -26.58 -32.17
CA THR A 526 11.42 -26.09 -33.39
C THR A 526 10.20 -25.22 -33.09
N GLY A 527 10.08 -24.07 -33.75
CA GLY A 527 8.91 -23.18 -33.70
C GLY A 527 8.39 -22.82 -35.10
N ARG A 528 7.20 -22.22 -35.21
CA ARG A 528 6.57 -21.84 -36.49
C ARG A 528 6.73 -20.34 -36.76
N ASN A 529 7.07 -19.97 -37.98
CA ASN A 529 7.15 -18.58 -38.45
C ASN A 529 5.74 -17.98 -38.60
N ASP A 530 5.51 -16.82 -37.98
CA ASP A 530 4.22 -16.12 -37.93
C ASP A 530 4.08 -14.97 -38.95
N GLY A 531 5.06 -14.80 -39.84
CA GLY A 531 5.09 -13.77 -40.88
C GLY A 531 5.82 -12.48 -40.47
N LYS A 532 6.39 -12.39 -39.26
CA LYS A 532 7.35 -11.34 -38.88
C LYS A 532 8.76 -11.94 -38.74
N HIS A 533 9.74 -11.28 -39.34
CA HIS A 533 11.10 -11.80 -39.38
C HIS A 533 11.73 -11.83 -37.97
N GLY A 534 11.92 -13.03 -37.43
CA GLY A 534 12.58 -13.23 -36.13
C GLY A 534 11.65 -13.22 -34.92
N GLU A 535 10.35 -13.50 -35.06
CA GLU A 535 9.47 -13.85 -33.94
C GLU A 535 9.06 -15.34 -34.04
N ILE A 536 9.12 -16.09 -32.94
CA ILE A 536 8.61 -17.47 -32.84
C ILE A 536 7.40 -17.46 -31.90
N VAL A 537 6.30 -18.07 -32.32
CA VAL A 537 5.19 -18.43 -31.43
C VAL A 537 5.35 -19.88 -30.97
N LEU A 538 5.42 -20.10 -29.66
CA LEU A 538 5.31 -21.44 -29.08
C LEU A 538 3.84 -21.74 -28.73
N ASP A 539 3.37 -22.87 -29.21
CA ASP A 539 2.05 -23.48 -29.03
C ASP A 539 1.89 -24.01 -27.59
N GLY A 540 1.93 -23.12 -26.60
CA GLY A 540 1.95 -23.45 -25.17
C GLY A 540 0.72 -24.18 -24.61
N PHE A 541 -0.30 -24.46 -25.43
CA PHE A 541 -1.53 -25.12 -24.97
C PHE A 541 -2.00 -26.28 -25.87
N GLY A 542 -1.25 -26.63 -26.92
CA GLY A 542 -1.60 -27.74 -27.81
C GLY A 542 -2.86 -27.53 -28.68
N PHE A 543 -3.29 -26.28 -28.85
CA PHE A 543 -4.40 -25.92 -29.75
C PHE A 543 -3.86 -25.49 -31.12
N GLU A 544 -4.32 -26.12 -32.20
CA GLU A 544 -3.80 -25.84 -33.55
C GLU A 544 -4.31 -24.51 -34.16
N LYS A 545 -5.49 -24.04 -33.72
CA LYS A 545 -6.20 -22.89 -34.31
C LYS A 545 -6.41 -21.72 -33.37
N MET A 546 -6.01 -21.83 -32.10
CA MET A 546 -6.22 -20.81 -31.07
C MET A 546 -4.88 -20.30 -30.56
N GLY A 547 -4.69 -18.98 -30.55
CA GLY A 547 -3.48 -18.33 -30.05
C GLY A 547 -3.39 -18.39 -28.53
N ARG A 548 -2.16 -18.31 -27.97
CA ARG A 548 -1.93 -18.32 -26.52
C ARG A 548 -2.78 -17.30 -25.77
N ASP A 549 -2.85 -16.08 -26.28
CA ASP A 549 -3.55 -14.97 -25.63
C ASP A 549 -5.07 -15.13 -25.72
N GLU A 550 -5.58 -15.75 -26.79
CA GLU A 550 -6.99 -16.09 -26.91
C GLU A 550 -7.39 -17.21 -25.93
N VAL A 551 -6.55 -18.23 -25.78
CA VAL A 551 -6.77 -19.29 -24.79
C VAL A 551 -6.77 -18.71 -23.38
N GLN A 552 -5.79 -17.86 -23.05
CA GLN A 552 -5.68 -17.28 -21.72
C GLN A 552 -6.86 -16.36 -21.39
N TRP A 553 -7.23 -15.46 -22.31
CA TRP A 553 -8.38 -14.57 -22.14
C TRP A 553 -9.69 -15.33 -21.87
N ARG A 554 -9.89 -16.48 -22.53
CA ARG A 554 -11.11 -17.29 -22.32
C ARG A 554 -11.11 -18.04 -21.00
N LEU A 555 -9.95 -18.51 -20.53
CA LEU A 555 -9.83 -19.12 -19.20
C LEU A 555 -10.13 -18.08 -18.11
N ASP A 556 -9.64 -16.85 -18.27
CA ASP A 556 -9.89 -15.75 -17.34
C ASP A 556 -11.37 -15.32 -17.35
N ALA A 557 -12.06 -15.50 -18.49
CA ALA A 557 -13.51 -15.35 -18.61
C ALA A 557 -14.33 -16.53 -18.06
N GLY A 558 -13.66 -17.53 -17.46
CA GLY A 558 -14.29 -18.67 -16.78
C GLY A 558 -14.53 -19.91 -17.66
N ALA A 559 -14.00 -19.95 -18.89
CA ALA A 559 -14.05 -21.17 -19.70
C ALA A 559 -13.10 -22.24 -19.13
N THR A 560 -13.42 -23.52 -19.32
CA THR A 560 -12.50 -24.60 -18.96
C THR A 560 -11.63 -25.01 -20.16
N ILE A 561 -10.45 -25.57 -19.89
CA ILE A 561 -9.58 -26.15 -20.95
C ILE A 561 -10.34 -27.15 -21.83
N GLU A 562 -11.28 -27.90 -21.24
CA GLU A 562 -12.04 -28.92 -21.97
C GLU A 562 -13.10 -28.29 -22.87
N ASP A 563 -13.71 -27.16 -22.47
CA ASP A 563 -14.61 -26.37 -23.33
C ASP A 563 -13.85 -25.84 -24.55
N LEU A 564 -12.63 -25.33 -24.33
CA LEU A 564 -11.78 -24.82 -25.41
C LEU A 564 -11.32 -25.93 -26.37
N ARG A 565 -11.12 -27.16 -25.87
CA ARG A 565 -10.79 -28.34 -26.70
C ARG A 565 -11.98 -28.77 -27.54
N ASN A 566 -13.16 -28.84 -26.95
CA ASN A 566 -14.38 -29.18 -27.67
C ASN A 566 -14.67 -28.14 -28.77
N GLU A 567 -14.50 -26.84 -28.49
CA GLU A 567 -14.65 -25.77 -29.49
C GLU A 567 -13.58 -25.83 -30.59
N ALA A 568 -12.35 -26.20 -30.27
CA ALA A 568 -11.28 -26.36 -31.25
C ALA A 568 -11.48 -27.60 -32.15
N GLU A 569 -12.10 -28.67 -31.63
CA GLU A 569 -12.42 -29.91 -32.36
C GLU A 569 -13.72 -29.80 -33.20
N GLU A 570 -14.73 -29.02 -32.78
CA GLU A 570 -15.96 -28.78 -33.55
C GLU A 570 -15.73 -27.95 -34.84
N GLY A 571 -14.51 -27.47 -35.07
CA GLY A 571 -14.08 -26.74 -36.25
C GLY A 571 -13.61 -27.60 -37.44
N GLU A 572 -14.01 -28.87 -37.55
CA GLU A 572 -13.89 -29.68 -38.77
C GLU A 572 -15.27 -30.11 -39.32
N PRO A 573 -15.50 -30.04 -40.65
CA PRO A 573 -16.75 -30.47 -41.27
C PRO A 573 -17.00 -31.98 -41.26
#